data_AF-A0A167KU40-F1
#
_entry.id   AF-A0A167KU40-F1
#
_cell.length_a   1.000
_cell.length_b   1.000
_cell.length_c   1.000
_cell.angle_alpha   90.00
_cell.angle_beta   90.00
_cell.angle_gamma   90.00
#
_symmetry.space_group_name_H-M   'P 1'
#
loop_
_entity.id
_entity.type
_entity.pdbx_description
1 polymer ?
#
loop_
_entity_poly.entity_id
_entity_poly.type
_entity_poly.pdbx_seq_one_letter_code
_entity_poly.pdbx_strand_id
1 'polypeptide(L)'
;MSDTAIKESEAKQFGQKVESGTSDSSQMTRQKYEDAKMELQDLLGRKKQVDANLVNLETHIYLFEGSYLEDTQNTGNIIRGFDGYLSNRVDKKKQKHTELDRLFSLSSSTYQKALALADEKDQESSQDDRSTYSSESLSMRKDKKRKLKLIDGSRKKKRFDSIERDSEEEGE
;
A
#
# COMPACT_ATOMS: atom_id res chain seq x y z
N MET A 1 -92.58 -28.30 -15.12
CA MET A 1 -91.38 -28.43 -15.98
C MET A 1 -90.54 -27.18 -15.76
N SER A 2 -89.62 -27.25 -14.82
CA SER A 2 -88.76 -26.15 -14.39
C SER A 2 -87.36 -26.74 -14.28
N ASP A 3 -86.71 -26.85 -15.43
CA ASP A 3 -85.34 -27.31 -15.56
C ASP A 3 -84.63 -26.35 -16.51
N THR A 4 -83.36 -26.06 -16.21
CA THR A 4 -82.41 -25.27 -17.04
C THR A 4 -82.33 -23.76 -16.76
N ALA A 5 -82.19 -23.35 -15.49
CA ALA A 5 -81.74 -21.98 -15.17
C ALA A 5 -80.78 -21.90 -13.97
N ILE A 6 -80.07 -22.99 -13.66
CA ILE A 6 -79.05 -23.03 -12.60
C ILE A 6 -77.84 -23.82 -13.12
N LYS A 7 -77.09 -23.26 -14.08
CA LYS A 7 -75.79 -23.85 -14.46
C LYS A 7 -74.84 -22.92 -15.24
N GLU A 8 -74.87 -21.61 -15.01
CA GLU A 8 -73.91 -20.69 -15.65
C GLU A 8 -73.16 -19.76 -14.70
N SER A 9 -73.45 -19.75 -13.39
CA SER A 9 -72.76 -18.88 -12.43
C SER A 9 -71.52 -19.50 -11.76
N GLU A 10 -71.26 -20.81 -11.91
CA GLU A 10 -70.11 -21.48 -11.26
C GLU A 10 -68.83 -21.56 -12.11
N ALA A 11 -68.88 -21.27 -13.41
CA ALA A 11 -67.72 -21.42 -14.28
C ALA A 11 -66.73 -20.23 -14.28
N LYS A 12 -67.04 -19.12 -13.59
CA LYS A 12 -66.18 -17.92 -13.58
C LYS A 12 -65.20 -17.82 -12.41
N GLN A 13 -65.22 -18.75 -11.45
CA GLN A 13 -64.37 -18.66 -10.26
C GLN A 13 -63.14 -19.57 -10.28
N PHE A 14 -63.03 -20.49 -11.25
CA PHE A 14 -61.91 -21.43 -11.33
C PHE A 14 -60.74 -20.95 -12.23
N GLY A 15 -60.99 -19.98 -13.12
CA GLY A 15 -59.98 -19.48 -14.07
C GLY A 15 -59.00 -18.43 -13.52
N GLN A 16 -59.24 -17.88 -12.32
CA GLN A 16 -58.45 -16.75 -11.79
C GLN A 16 -57.46 -17.14 -10.68
N LYS A 17 -57.44 -18.41 -10.25
CA LYS A 17 -56.63 -18.87 -9.11
C LYS A 17 -55.26 -19.45 -9.50
N VAL A 18 -54.99 -19.59 -10.80
CA VAL A 18 -53.75 -20.24 -11.30
C VAL A 18 -52.67 -19.24 -11.74
N GLU A 19 -53.04 -17.98 -12.05
CA GLU A 19 -52.09 -16.95 -12.48
C GLU A 19 -51.47 -16.12 -11.33
N SER A 20 -52.07 -16.12 -10.14
CA SER A 20 -51.55 -15.37 -8.98
C SER A 20 -50.39 -16.08 -8.26
N GLY A 21 -50.39 -17.41 -8.22
CA GLY A 21 -49.37 -18.18 -7.47
C GLY A 21 -47.96 -18.16 -8.09
N THR A 22 -47.85 -17.99 -9.41
CA THR A 22 -46.56 -17.92 -10.11
C THR A 22 -45.98 -16.51 -10.14
N SER A 23 -46.83 -15.48 -10.16
CA SER A 23 -46.41 -14.07 -10.13
C SER A 23 -45.90 -13.65 -8.75
N ASP A 24 -46.56 -14.07 -7.66
CA ASP A 24 -46.06 -13.85 -6.29
C ASP A 24 -44.70 -14.53 -6.04
N SER A 25 -44.53 -15.77 -6.52
CA SER A 25 -43.24 -16.49 -6.43
C SER A 25 -42.14 -15.80 -7.24
N SER A 26 -42.47 -15.29 -8.43
CA SER A 26 -41.53 -14.56 -9.30
C SER A 26 -41.16 -13.20 -8.70
N GLN A 27 -42.12 -12.48 -8.09
CA GLN A 27 -41.87 -11.23 -7.37
C GLN A 27 -41.02 -11.46 -6.12
N MET A 28 -41.31 -12.50 -5.33
CA MET A 28 -40.47 -12.90 -4.20
C MET A 28 -39.04 -13.25 -4.63
N THR A 29 -38.86 -13.92 -5.76
CA THR A 29 -37.51 -14.26 -6.28
C THR A 29 -36.75 -13.02 -6.75
N ARG A 30 -37.44 -12.07 -7.39
CA ARG A 30 -36.87 -10.79 -7.78
C ARG A 30 -36.48 -9.95 -6.56
N GLN A 31 -37.33 -9.92 -5.53
CA GLN A 31 -37.04 -9.19 -4.30
C GLN A 31 -35.80 -9.75 -3.60
N LYS A 32 -35.71 -11.08 -3.45
CA LYS A 32 -34.52 -11.76 -2.91
C LYS A 32 -33.25 -11.43 -3.71
N TYR A 33 -33.36 -11.31 -5.02
CA TYR A 33 -32.24 -10.92 -5.88
C TYR A 33 -31.79 -9.47 -5.63
N GLU A 34 -32.72 -8.53 -5.53
CA GLU A 34 -32.39 -7.14 -5.21
C GLU A 34 -31.81 -7.00 -3.79
N ASP A 35 -32.36 -7.73 -2.81
CA ASP A 35 -31.82 -7.79 -1.45
C ASP A 35 -30.39 -8.32 -1.44
N ALA A 36 -30.13 -9.44 -2.14
CA ALA A 36 -28.79 -10.02 -2.25
C ALA A 36 -27.80 -9.09 -2.97
N LYS A 37 -28.27 -8.32 -3.96
CA LYS A 37 -27.46 -7.32 -4.66
C LYS A 37 -27.08 -6.15 -3.74
N MET A 38 -28.02 -5.69 -2.92
CA MET A 38 -27.76 -4.64 -1.93
C MET A 38 -26.79 -5.12 -0.85
N GLU A 39 -26.99 -6.33 -0.33
CA GLU A 39 -26.08 -6.96 0.63
C GLU A 39 -24.67 -7.09 0.07
N LEU A 40 -24.54 -7.53 -1.19
CA LEU A 40 -23.23 -7.61 -1.86
C LEU A 40 -22.54 -6.25 -1.96
N GLN A 41 -23.28 -5.18 -2.26
CA GLN A 41 -22.71 -3.83 -2.31
C GLN A 41 -22.20 -3.36 -0.95
N ASP A 42 -22.94 -3.62 0.13
CA ASP A 42 -22.53 -3.30 1.49
C ASP A 42 -21.28 -4.10 1.90
N LEU A 43 -21.26 -5.41 1.61
CA LEU A 43 -20.10 -6.27 1.86
C LEU A 43 -18.85 -5.80 1.11
N LEU A 44 -18.98 -5.36 -0.14
CA LEU A 44 -17.88 -4.79 -0.91
C LEU A 44 -17.38 -3.47 -0.31
N GLY A 45 -18.28 -2.61 0.15
CA GLY A 45 -17.92 -1.38 0.86
C GLY A 45 -17.15 -1.67 2.15
N ARG A 46 -17.66 -2.58 2.97
CA ARG A 46 -17.01 -3.03 4.20
C ARG A 46 -15.66 -3.67 3.94
N LYS A 47 -15.54 -4.52 2.92
CA LYS A 47 -14.27 -5.12 2.52
C LYS A 47 -13.22 -4.05 2.21
N LYS A 48 -13.56 -3.06 1.37
CA LYS A 48 -12.66 -1.95 1.05
C LYS A 48 -12.21 -1.18 2.28
N GLN A 49 -13.12 -0.93 3.23
CA GLN A 49 -12.78 -0.26 4.48
C GLN A 49 -11.80 -1.08 5.32
N VAL A 50 -12.03 -2.38 5.45
CA VAL A 50 -11.13 -3.28 6.20
C VAL A 50 -9.77 -3.37 5.52
N ASP A 51 -9.72 -3.50 4.19
CA ASP A 51 -8.48 -3.54 3.43
C ASP A 51 -7.66 -2.24 3.62
N ALA A 52 -8.32 -1.07 3.57
CA ALA A 52 -7.67 0.22 3.82
C ALA A 52 -7.14 0.34 5.26
N ASN A 53 -7.93 -0.11 6.25
CA ASN A 53 -7.51 -0.12 7.64
C ASN A 53 -6.31 -1.05 7.87
N LEU A 54 -6.30 -2.23 7.23
CA LEU A 54 -5.21 -3.19 7.32
C LEU A 54 -3.91 -2.58 6.80
N VAL A 55 -3.94 -1.96 5.62
CA VAL A 55 -2.78 -1.27 5.04
C VAL A 55 -2.24 -0.20 6.00
N ASN A 56 -3.11 0.66 6.53
CA ASN A 56 -2.70 1.70 7.47
C ASN A 56 -2.03 1.12 8.73
N LEU A 57 -2.59 0.04 9.29
CA LEU A 57 -2.05 -0.60 10.48
C LEU A 57 -0.68 -1.23 10.22
N GLU A 58 -0.52 -1.95 9.12
CA GLU A 58 0.74 -2.58 8.75
C GLU A 58 1.84 -1.53 8.51
N THR A 59 1.52 -0.43 7.83
CA THR A 59 2.44 0.69 7.66
C THR A 59 2.84 1.30 9.00
N HIS A 60 1.88 1.52 9.91
CA HIS A 60 2.18 2.05 11.24
C HIS A 60 3.04 1.11 12.07
N ILE A 61 2.77 -0.20 12.04
CA ILE A 61 3.61 -1.20 12.71
C ILE A 61 5.06 -1.08 12.22
N TYR A 62 5.27 -1.05 10.90
CA TYR A 62 6.61 -0.91 10.33
C TYR A 62 7.33 0.37 10.76
N LEU A 63 6.63 1.50 10.79
CA LEU A 63 7.18 2.79 11.23
C LEU A 63 7.54 2.76 12.73
N PHE A 64 6.63 2.26 13.57
CA PHE A 64 6.88 2.17 15.01
C PHE A 64 8.00 1.20 15.35
N GLU A 65 8.12 0.08 14.64
CA GLU A 65 9.25 -0.82 14.80
C GLU A 65 10.58 -0.13 14.49
N GLY A 66 10.63 0.68 13.44
CA GLY A 66 11.84 1.45 13.09
C GLY A 66 12.29 2.34 14.25
N SER A 67 11.40 3.17 14.77
CA SER A 67 11.68 4.05 15.93
C SER A 67 12.04 3.23 17.16
N TYR A 68 11.31 2.15 17.45
CA TYR A 68 11.57 1.32 18.62
C TYR A 68 12.98 0.70 18.57
N LEU A 69 13.39 0.16 17.43
CA LEU A 69 14.70 -0.45 17.28
C LEU A 69 15.86 0.55 17.29
N GLU A 70 15.63 1.76 16.79
CA GLU A 70 16.59 2.85 16.87
C GLU A 70 16.77 3.33 18.32
N ASP A 71 15.68 3.63 19.02
CA ASP A 71 15.69 4.19 20.37
C ASP A 71 16.24 3.21 21.41
N THR A 72 15.95 1.92 21.23
CA THR A 72 16.30 0.87 22.21
C THR A 72 17.63 0.16 21.94
N GLN A 73 18.39 0.59 20.92
CA GLN A 73 19.60 -0.11 20.49
C GLN A 73 20.65 -0.30 21.60
N ASN A 74 20.73 0.64 22.55
CA ASN A 74 21.78 0.65 23.58
C ASN A 74 21.36 0.03 24.92
N THR A 75 20.08 0.15 25.29
CA THR A 75 19.59 -0.26 26.62
C THR A 75 19.17 -1.73 26.62
N GLY A 76 18.69 -2.22 25.48
CA GLY A 76 18.13 -3.57 25.35
C GLY A 76 16.68 -3.52 24.87
N ASN A 77 16.25 -4.57 24.19
CA ASN A 77 14.93 -4.66 23.59
C ASN A 77 14.44 -6.11 23.48
N ILE A 78 13.19 -6.30 23.08
CA ILE A 78 12.55 -7.62 22.99
C ILE A 78 13.23 -8.59 22.01
N ILE A 79 14.07 -8.10 21.10
CA ILE A 79 14.71 -8.92 20.07
C ILE A 79 16.05 -9.47 20.58
N ARG A 80 16.85 -8.60 21.20
CA ARG A 80 18.22 -8.91 21.60
C ARG A 80 18.37 -9.15 23.11
N GLY A 81 17.32 -8.89 23.87
CA GLY A 81 17.30 -8.99 25.33
C GLY A 81 17.60 -7.67 26.03
N PHE A 82 17.48 -7.71 27.35
CA PHE A 82 17.55 -6.55 28.26
C PHE A 82 18.87 -6.51 29.07
N ASP A 83 19.92 -7.16 28.61
CA ASP A 83 21.20 -7.26 29.35
C ASP A 83 21.91 -5.90 29.51
N GLY A 84 21.66 -4.96 28.60
CA GLY A 84 22.16 -3.58 28.68
C GLY A 84 21.64 -2.78 29.88
N TYR A 85 20.57 -3.23 30.56
CA TYR A 85 20.09 -2.59 31.79
C TYR A 85 20.96 -2.88 33.01
N LEU A 86 21.70 -4.01 33.00
CA LEU A 86 22.56 -4.44 34.10
C LEU A 86 24.03 -4.08 33.86
N SER A 87 24.41 -3.91 32.58
CA SER A 87 25.77 -3.62 32.16
C SER A 87 25.94 -2.14 31.82
N ASN A 88 26.69 -1.41 32.66
CA ASN A 88 27.19 -0.07 32.31
C ASN A 88 28.27 -0.10 31.19
N ARG A 89 28.58 -1.29 30.64
CA ARG A 89 29.54 -1.44 29.55
C ARG A 89 28.78 -1.36 28.24
N VAL A 90 28.96 -0.23 27.55
CA VAL A 90 28.55 -0.09 26.14
C VAL A 90 29.48 -0.99 25.32
N ASP A 91 29.12 -2.26 25.13
CA ASP A 91 29.88 -3.15 24.27
C ASP A 91 29.97 -2.54 22.86
N LYS A 92 31.21 -2.36 22.40
CA LYS A 92 31.54 -1.50 21.24
C LYS A 92 31.16 -2.09 19.89
N LYS A 93 30.67 -3.33 19.84
CA LYS A 93 30.15 -3.94 18.60
C LYS A 93 28.63 -3.80 18.55
N LYS A 94 28.18 -2.55 18.38
CA LYS A 94 26.78 -2.22 18.12
C LYS A 94 26.40 -2.75 16.74
N GLN A 95 25.75 -3.91 16.68
CA GLN A 95 25.12 -4.34 15.43
C GLN A 95 24.00 -3.36 15.08
N LYS A 96 24.00 -2.87 13.85
CA LYS A 96 22.87 -2.11 13.31
C LYS A 96 21.63 -3.02 13.30
N HIS A 97 20.45 -2.44 13.49
CA HIS A 97 19.23 -3.21 13.26
C HIS A 97 19.12 -3.53 11.77
N THR A 98 18.58 -4.70 11.47
CA THR A 98 18.37 -5.18 10.11
C THR A 98 16.87 -5.38 9.87
N GLU A 99 16.47 -5.58 8.61
CA GLU A 99 15.07 -5.86 8.29
C GLU A 99 14.56 -7.15 8.97
N LEU A 100 15.46 -8.11 9.21
CA LEU A 100 15.14 -9.35 9.93
C LEU A 100 14.76 -9.12 11.41
N ASP A 101 15.12 -7.97 11.98
CA ASP A 101 14.73 -7.59 13.34
C ASP A 101 13.27 -7.09 13.38
N ARG A 102 12.55 -6.93 12.27
CA ARG A 102 11.17 -6.42 12.27
C ARG A 102 10.12 -7.50 12.53
N LEU A 103 10.14 -8.10 13.71
CA LEU A 103 9.35 -9.29 14.02
C LEU A 103 7.84 -9.10 13.85
N PHE A 104 7.29 -7.93 14.19
CA PHE A 104 5.85 -7.66 14.03
C PHE A 104 5.49 -7.44 12.56
N SER A 105 6.30 -6.72 11.77
CA SER A 105 6.06 -6.62 10.32
C SER A 105 6.18 -7.99 9.65
N LEU A 106 7.20 -8.77 9.99
CA LEU A 106 7.43 -10.12 9.47
C LEU A 106 6.36 -11.14 9.91
N SER A 107 5.56 -10.81 10.93
CA SER A 107 4.42 -11.64 11.34
C SER A 107 3.23 -11.54 10.37
N SER A 108 3.22 -10.53 9.50
CA SER A 108 2.20 -10.38 8.46
C SER A 108 2.76 -10.68 7.07
N SER A 109 2.10 -11.61 6.35
CA SER A 109 2.42 -11.90 4.95
C SER A 109 2.12 -10.74 3.99
N THR A 110 1.31 -9.77 4.41
CA THR A 110 0.87 -8.65 3.56
C THR A 110 1.63 -7.35 3.78
N TYR A 111 2.53 -7.27 4.77
CA TYR A 111 3.17 -6.00 5.15
C TYR A 111 3.92 -5.32 3.99
N GLN A 112 4.64 -6.08 3.17
CA GLN A 112 5.39 -5.52 2.02
C GLN A 112 4.46 -4.89 0.99
N LYS A 113 3.28 -5.49 0.80
CA LYS A 113 2.26 -4.95 -0.09
C LYS A 113 1.66 -3.67 0.49
N ALA A 114 1.42 -3.62 1.80
CA ALA A 114 0.94 -2.40 2.45
C ALA A 114 1.93 -1.23 2.31
N LEU A 115 3.24 -1.49 2.46
CA LEU A 115 4.27 -0.47 2.24
C LEU A 115 4.27 0.05 0.80
N ALA A 116 4.20 -0.84 -0.19
CA ALA A 116 4.12 -0.43 -1.60
C ALA A 116 2.88 0.44 -1.89
N LEU A 117 1.72 0.08 -1.32
CA LEU A 117 0.49 0.87 -1.48
C LEU A 117 0.56 2.21 -0.75
N ALA A 118 1.24 2.28 0.40
CA ALA A 118 1.46 3.53 1.11
C ALA A 118 2.37 4.47 0.30
N ASP A 119 3.45 3.95 -0.27
CA ASP A 119 4.37 4.72 -1.12
C ASP A 119 3.70 5.27 -2.39
N GLU A 120 2.81 4.50 -3.01
CA GLU A 120 2.01 4.95 -4.16
C GLU A 120 1.09 6.12 -3.81
N LYS A 121 0.43 6.05 -2.64
CA LYS A 121 -0.48 7.09 -2.16
C LYS A 121 0.24 8.41 -1.89
N ASP A 122 1.45 8.37 -1.36
CA ASP A 122 2.25 9.56 -1.11
C ASP A 122 2.73 10.20 -2.43
N GLN A 123 3.05 9.39 -3.46
CA GLN A 123 3.44 9.90 -4.78
C GLN A 123 2.27 10.56 -5.54
N GLU A 124 1.06 10.00 -5.45
CA GLU A 124 -0.14 10.58 -6.07
C GLU A 124 -0.42 11.99 -5.50
N SER A 125 -0.30 12.15 -4.18
CA SER A 125 -0.52 13.45 -3.51
C SER A 125 0.46 14.57 -3.93
N SER A 126 1.63 14.21 -4.47
CA SER A 126 2.68 15.17 -4.86
C SER A 126 2.57 15.66 -6.31
N GLN A 127 1.71 15.07 -7.14
CA GLN A 127 1.58 15.44 -8.55
C GLN A 127 0.59 16.59 -8.81
N ASP A 128 -0.32 16.88 -7.88
CA ASP A 128 -1.37 17.89 -8.04
C ASP A 128 -0.88 19.35 -7.88
N ASP A 129 0.32 19.58 -7.35
CA ASP A 129 0.85 20.94 -7.13
C ASP A 129 1.65 21.50 -8.33
N ARG A 130 1.92 20.69 -9.36
CA ARG A 130 2.75 21.11 -10.50
C ARG A 130 1.97 21.74 -11.67
N SER A 131 0.64 21.58 -11.72
CA SER A 131 -0.16 22.08 -12.86
C SER A 131 -0.61 23.53 -12.76
N THR A 132 -0.41 24.21 -11.63
CA THR A 132 -0.96 25.58 -11.41
C THR A 132 0.04 26.71 -11.69
N TYR A 133 1.32 26.42 -11.99
CA TYR A 133 2.34 27.46 -12.20
C TYR A 133 3.02 27.46 -13.58
N SER A 134 2.62 26.58 -14.51
CA SER A 134 3.31 26.45 -15.81
C SER A 134 2.72 27.28 -16.97
N SER A 135 1.73 28.16 -16.75
CA SER A 135 1.14 28.98 -17.82
C SER A 135 1.65 30.43 -17.92
N GLU A 136 2.41 30.94 -16.95
CA GLU A 136 2.77 32.36 -16.90
C GLU A 136 4.30 32.59 -16.84
N SER A 137 5.03 32.36 -17.93
CA SER A 137 6.26 33.12 -18.23
C SER A 137 6.79 32.91 -19.64
N LEU A 138 6.00 33.30 -20.64
CA LEU A 138 6.52 33.65 -21.95
C LEU A 138 6.50 35.18 -22.10
N SER A 139 7.56 35.87 -21.68
CA SER A 139 8.01 37.16 -22.25
C SER A 139 9.10 37.76 -21.35
N MET A 140 10.36 37.72 -21.81
CA MET A 140 11.19 38.92 -22.02
C MET A 140 12.59 38.50 -22.49
N ARG A 141 12.82 38.69 -23.78
CA ARG A 141 14.17 38.73 -24.38
C ARG A 141 14.81 40.08 -24.08
N LYS A 142 16.07 40.12 -23.61
CA LYS A 142 17.07 41.09 -24.12
C LYS A 142 18.51 40.70 -23.80
N ASP A 143 19.31 40.72 -24.86
CA ASP A 143 20.75 40.51 -24.93
C ASP A 143 21.59 41.34 -23.94
N LYS A 144 22.70 40.75 -23.47
CA LYS A 144 23.97 41.45 -23.24
C LYS A 144 25.16 40.50 -23.22
N LYS A 145 25.90 40.49 -24.34
CA LYS A 145 27.29 39.99 -24.47
C LYS A 145 28.20 40.70 -23.46
N ARG A 146 29.01 39.96 -22.69
CA ARG A 146 30.40 40.33 -22.36
C ARG A 146 31.29 39.08 -22.25
N LYS A 147 32.55 39.30 -22.62
CA LYS A 147 33.56 38.40 -23.16
C LYS A 147 34.70 38.21 -22.14
N LEU A 148 35.27 37.01 -22.08
CA LEU A 148 36.63 36.62 -21.62
C LEU A 148 37.15 37.11 -20.25
N LYS A 149 37.65 36.17 -19.42
CA LYS A 149 39.11 35.93 -19.31
C LYS A 149 39.46 34.61 -18.60
N LEU A 150 40.34 33.85 -19.26
CA LEU A 150 41.24 32.84 -18.71
C LEU A 150 42.28 33.49 -17.77
N ILE A 151 42.84 32.69 -16.85
CA ILE A 151 44.22 32.61 -16.31
C ILE A 151 44.10 31.72 -15.05
N ASP A 152 44.54 30.45 -15.05
CA ASP A 152 45.91 29.89 -15.09
C ASP A 152 46.63 29.89 -13.72
N GLY A 153 47.27 28.75 -13.44
CA GLY A 153 48.20 28.48 -12.34
C GLY A 153 47.60 27.68 -11.18
N SER A 154 48.15 26.56 -10.71
CA SER A 154 49.33 25.80 -11.12
C SER A 154 49.47 24.55 -10.23
N ARG A 155 49.81 23.42 -10.86
CA ARG A 155 50.78 22.39 -10.41
C ARG A 155 50.66 21.84 -8.98
N LYS A 156 50.42 20.51 -8.88
CA LYS A 156 51.39 19.59 -8.24
C LYS A 156 51.18 18.14 -8.70
N LYS A 157 52.20 17.64 -9.41
CA LYS A 157 52.53 16.23 -9.65
C LYS A 157 52.60 15.44 -8.34
N LYS A 158 52.13 14.19 -8.34
CA LYS A 158 52.78 12.99 -7.75
C LYS A 158 52.01 11.77 -8.27
N ARG A 159 52.54 11.11 -9.30
CA ARG A 159 53.37 9.89 -9.24
C ARG A 159 52.48 8.65 -9.04
N PHE A 160 52.14 8.08 -10.19
CA PHE A 160 51.85 6.66 -10.41
C PHE A 160 52.96 5.82 -9.76
N ASP A 161 52.59 4.89 -8.89
CA ASP A 161 53.48 3.82 -8.43
C ASP A 161 52.92 2.50 -8.97
N SER A 162 53.62 2.00 -9.98
CA SER A 162 53.51 0.66 -10.51
C SER A 162 54.46 -0.22 -9.71
N ILE A 163 53.93 -1.11 -8.87
CA ILE A 163 54.67 -2.24 -8.33
C ILE A 163 54.11 -3.49 -8.98
N GLU A 164 54.77 -3.91 -10.05
CA GLU A 164 54.97 -5.33 -10.33
C GLU A 164 55.88 -5.88 -9.22
N ARG A 165 55.45 -6.95 -8.56
CA ARG A 165 56.35 -7.99 -8.08
C ARG A 165 55.72 -9.33 -8.36
N ASP A 166 56.22 -9.89 -9.44
CA ASP A 166 56.36 -11.29 -9.74
C ASP A 166 57.05 -12.02 -8.57
N SER A 167 56.46 -13.12 -8.11
CA SER A 167 57.09 -14.14 -7.27
C SER A 167 56.21 -15.38 -7.36
N GLU A 168 56.53 -16.21 -8.35
CA GLU A 168 56.30 -17.64 -8.35
C GLU A 168 56.72 -18.24 -7.00
N GLU A 169 55.89 -19.10 -6.39
CA GLU A 169 56.37 -20.39 -5.86
C GLU A 169 55.19 -21.34 -5.68
N GLU A 170 55.32 -22.49 -6.33
CA GLU A 170 54.50 -23.69 -6.20
C GLU A 170 54.57 -24.27 -4.78
N GLY A 171 53.57 -25.06 -4.41
CA GLY A 171 53.64 -25.91 -3.22
C GLY A 171 52.33 -26.63 -2.97
N GLU A 172 52.29 -27.87 -3.49
CA GLU A 172 51.38 -29.00 -3.25
C GLU A 172 50.33 -28.92 -2.12
#